data_AF-A0A2T0UD44-F1
#
_entry.id   AF-A0A2T0UD44-F1
#
_cell.length_a   1.000
_cell.length_b   1.000
_cell.length_c   1.000
_cell.angle_alpha   90.00
_cell.angle_beta   90.00
_cell.angle_gamma   90.00
#
_symmetry.space_group_name_H-M   'P 1'
#
loop_
_entity.id
_entity.type
_entity.pdbx_description
1 polymer ?
#
loop_
_entity_poly.entity_id
_entity_poly.type
_entity_poly.pdbx_seq_one_letter_code
_entity_poly.pdbx_strand_id
1 'polypeptide(L)'
;MSTSTRASRVAATREAIITAAERLFAEHGVAAVSNRQISEAAGQGNNTAVGYHFGTKADLVRAIIRKHMAHIEEAREERLAHIGPEPGLRDWVECFVMPTMDHLGSLGDPTWFARFAAQVLTDPAVRDEIADEAMQSPALRRVSDGLDVCLSDLPPEIRDERNAMVRQLAVLVPAVREASLAAGKTTARDTWHEAGLGLVDAIVGLYGAEVTELRELPAMKVTVDEDKCCGAGSCVLVAPDVFDQRDEDGIVILLEPAPAAEHHEAVREAASVCPALAIDVSEGA
;
A
#
# COMPACT_ATOMS: atom_id res chain seq x y z
N MET A 1 47.01 21.24 -9.12
CA MET A 1 46.63 21.08 -7.69
C MET A 1 45.39 21.89 -7.24
N SER A 2 44.96 22.95 -7.95
CA SER A 2 43.81 23.80 -7.53
C SER A 2 42.40 23.24 -7.85
N THR A 3 42.27 22.42 -8.91
CA THR A 3 40.99 21.84 -9.34
C THR A 3 40.49 20.71 -8.43
N SER A 4 41.40 19.87 -7.92
CA SER A 4 41.08 18.75 -7.02
C SER A 4 40.52 19.23 -5.66
N THR A 5 41.05 20.34 -5.12
CA THR A 5 40.58 20.92 -3.84
C THR A 5 39.27 21.71 -3.94
N ARG A 6 38.86 22.09 -5.16
CA ARG A 6 37.54 22.69 -5.41
C ARG A 6 36.48 21.61 -5.60
N ALA A 7 36.80 20.55 -6.37
CA ALA A 7 35.91 19.41 -6.56
C ALA A 7 35.59 18.69 -5.23
N SER A 8 36.61 18.49 -4.38
CA SER A 8 36.41 17.88 -3.05
C SER A 8 35.50 18.71 -2.15
N ARG A 9 35.65 20.05 -2.15
CA ARG A 9 34.76 20.95 -1.40
C ARG A 9 33.32 20.90 -1.90
N VAL A 10 33.13 20.90 -3.22
CA VAL A 10 31.79 20.77 -3.82
C VAL A 10 31.14 19.45 -3.43
N ALA A 11 31.88 18.35 -3.46
CA ALA A 11 31.39 17.04 -3.02
C ALA A 11 31.03 17.04 -1.52
N ALA A 12 31.88 17.62 -0.66
CA ALA A 12 31.62 17.71 0.77
C ALA A 12 30.38 18.56 1.08
N THR A 13 30.20 19.70 0.41
CA THR A 13 28.98 20.52 0.54
C THR A 13 27.75 19.74 0.07
N ARG A 14 27.85 19.03 -1.05
CA ARG A 14 26.74 18.21 -1.58
C ARG A 14 26.32 17.14 -0.56
N GLU A 15 27.29 16.45 0.05
CA GLU A 15 27.01 15.42 1.06
C GLU A 15 26.41 15.99 2.35
N ALA A 16 26.90 17.15 2.79
CA ALA A 16 26.32 17.86 3.94
C ALA A 16 24.85 18.25 3.71
N ILE A 17 24.51 18.70 2.49
CA ILE A 17 23.14 19.01 2.12
C ILE A 17 22.26 17.76 2.09
N ILE A 18 22.74 16.65 1.51
CA ILE A 18 22.00 15.37 1.49
C ILE A 18 21.69 14.90 2.91
N THR A 19 22.70 14.88 3.78
CA THR A 19 22.56 14.43 5.17
C THR A 19 21.58 15.32 5.95
N ALA A 20 21.68 16.65 5.80
CA ALA A 20 20.77 17.58 6.45
C ALA A 20 19.34 17.46 5.93
N ALA A 21 19.17 17.31 4.62
CA ALA A 21 17.86 17.18 3.98
C ALA A 21 17.16 15.88 4.36
N GLU A 22 17.86 14.74 4.32
CA GLU A 22 17.32 13.43 4.72
C GLU A 22 16.76 13.47 6.13
N ARG A 23 17.53 13.98 7.09
CA ARG A 23 17.08 14.16 8.47
C ARG A 23 15.84 15.06 8.57
N LEU A 24 15.90 16.27 7.98
CA LEU A 24 14.80 17.23 8.09
C LEU A 24 13.52 16.69 7.44
N PHE A 25 13.63 16.03 6.28
CA PHE A 25 12.49 15.41 5.61
C PHE A 25 11.91 14.26 6.45
N ALA A 26 12.75 13.43 7.06
CA ALA A 26 12.30 12.36 7.95
C ALA A 26 11.58 12.87 9.22
N GLU A 27 12.00 14.04 9.74
CA GLU A 27 11.47 14.62 10.98
C GLU A 27 10.25 15.53 10.76
N HIS A 28 10.17 16.20 9.63
CA HIS A 28 9.18 17.26 9.38
C HIS A 28 8.35 17.07 8.11
N GLY A 29 8.66 16.04 7.32
CA GLY A 29 8.01 15.76 6.04
C GLY A 29 8.60 16.58 4.89
N VAL A 30 8.45 16.05 3.67
CA VAL A 30 9.02 16.66 2.47
C VAL A 30 8.39 18.04 2.23
N ALA A 31 7.06 18.16 2.20
CA ALA A 31 6.36 19.42 1.96
C ALA A 31 6.79 20.58 2.90
N ALA A 32 7.00 20.33 4.19
CA ALA A 32 7.21 21.37 5.19
C ALA A 32 8.62 21.96 5.23
N VAL A 33 9.62 21.26 4.69
CA VAL A 33 11.03 21.65 4.79
C VAL A 33 11.44 22.56 3.62
N SER A 34 12.00 23.72 3.91
CA SER A 34 12.48 24.70 2.93
C SER A 34 13.98 24.56 2.63
N ASN A 35 14.42 25.03 1.46
CA ASN A 35 15.85 25.08 1.09
C ASN A 35 16.67 25.90 2.10
N ARG A 36 16.08 26.93 2.71
CA ARG A 36 16.73 27.72 3.77
C ARG A 36 17.05 26.86 4.99
N GLN A 37 16.06 26.11 5.50
CA GLN A 37 16.27 25.21 6.65
C GLN A 37 17.33 24.16 6.36
N ILE A 38 17.36 23.62 5.13
CA ILE A 38 18.38 22.66 4.71
C ILE A 38 19.76 23.31 4.66
N SER A 39 19.91 24.49 4.04
CA SER A 39 21.17 25.24 4.01
C SER A 39 21.70 25.54 5.42
N GLU A 40 20.84 26.03 6.30
CA GLU A 40 21.17 26.34 7.69
C GLU A 40 21.64 25.08 8.44
N ALA A 41 20.89 23.97 8.33
CA ALA A 41 21.24 22.69 8.94
C ALA A 41 22.51 22.06 8.37
N ALA A 42 22.82 22.30 7.08
CA ALA A 42 24.03 21.85 6.42
C ALA A 42 25.25 22.78 6.68
N GLY A 43 25.10 23.80 7.54
CA GLY A 43 26.16 24.75 7.88
C GLY A 43 26.55 25.65 6.70
N GLN A 44 25.67 25.84 5.72
CA GLN A 44 25.93 26.68 4.55
C GLN A 44 25.48 28.11 4.83
N GLY A 45 26.39 29.07 4.65
CA GLY A 45 26.11 30.50 4.83
C GLY A 45 25.25 31.13 3.73
N ASN A 46 24.82 30.37 2.71
CA ASN A 46 23.95 30.86 1.65
C ASN A 46 22.73 29.94 1.42
N ASN A 47 21.57 30.54 1.20
CA ASN A 47 20.30 29.83 0.96
C ASN A 47 20.16 29.31 -0.48
N THR A 48 21.13 29.62 -1.34
CA THR A 48 21.15 29.22 -2.75
C THR A 48 21.88 27.89 -2.97
N ALA A 49 22.66 27.39 -2.01
CA ALA A 49 23.47 26.19 -2.15
C ALA A 49 22.64 24.97 -2.58
N VAL A 50 21.48 24.77 -1.96
CA VAL A 50 20.58 23.65 -2.29
C VAL A 50 20.15 23.72 -3.76
N GLY A 51 19.64 24.88 -4.20
CA GLY A 51 19.23 25.07 -5.59
C GLY A 51 20.40 24.99 -6.59
N TYR A 52 21.58 25.46 -6.20
CA TYR A 52 22.79 25.38 -7.02
C TYR A 52 23.27 23.94 -7.23
N HIS A 53 23.20 23.09 -6.20
CA HIS A 53 23.71 21.72 -6.28
C HIS A 53 22.70 20.70 -6.83
N PHE A 54 21.40 20.92 -6.59
CA PHE A 54 20.37 19.94 -6.90
C PHE A 54 19.31 20.47 -7.86
N GLY A 55 19.15 21.78 -8.03
CA GLY A 55 18.06 22.34 -8.82
C GLY A 55 16.76 22.30 -8.03
N THR A 56 15.93 21.27 -8.26
CA THR A 56 14.60 21.16 -7.64
C THR A 56 14.60 20.33 -6.35
N LYS A 57 13.47 20.39 -5.64
CA LYS A 57 13.25 19.54 -4.45
C LYS A 57 13.17 18.06 -4.82
N ALA A 58 12.53 17.74 -5.96
CA ALA A 58 12.45 16.39 -6.49
C ALA A 58 13.85 15.83 -6.81
N ASP A 59 14.72 16.64 -7.40
CA ASP A 59 16.11 16.24 -7.68
C ASP A 59 16.92 15.98 -6.41
N LEU A 60 16.68 16.75 -5.34
CA LEU A 60 17.29 16.49 -4.04
C LEU A 60 16.76 15.20 -3.40
N VAL A 61 15.44 14.97 -3.45
CA VAL A 61 14.80 13.73 -2.98
C VAL A 61 15.39 12.53 -3.73
N ARG A 62 15.44 12.59 -5.07
CA ARG A 62 16.04 11.54 -5.90
C ARG A 62 17.51 11.31 -5.59
N ALA A 63 18.28 12.37 -5.30
CA ALA A 63 19.68 12.24 -4.91
C ALA A 63 19.87 11.51 -3.57
N ILE A 64 18.97 11.72 -2.59
CA ILE A 64 18.94 10.97 -1.33
C ILE A 64 18.59 9.50 -1.63
N ILE A 65 17.51 9.24 -2.37
CA ILE A 65 17.07 7.87 -2.71
C ILE A 65 18.21 7.10 -3.38
N ARG A 66 18.85 7.69 -4.41
CA ARG A 66 19.95 7.08 -5.17
C ARG A 66 21.14 6.70 -4.30
N LYS A 67 21.48 7.52 -3.30
CA LYS A 67 22.58 7.23 -2.37
C LYS A 67 22.35 5.91 -1.64
N HIS A 68 21.12 5.65 -1.18
CA HIS A 68 20.80 4.41 -0.47
C HIS A 68 20.53 3.24 -1.42
N MET A 69 19.86 3.48 -2.55
CA MET A 69 19.56 2.45 -3.54
C MET A 69 20.81 1.78 -4.10
N ALA A 70 21.94 2.51 -4.23
CA ALA A 70 23.19 1.91 -4.67
C ALA A 70 23.70 0.80 -3.72
N HIS A 71 23.66 1.03 -2.41
CA HIS A 71 24.05 0.04 -1.40
C HIS A 71 23.05 -1.12 -1.30
N ILE A 72 21.76 -0.81 -1.40
CA ILE A 72 20.68 -1.81 -1.40
C ILE A 72 20.78 -2.70 -2.64
N GLU A 73 21.14 -2.15 -3.79
CA GLU A 73 21.34 -2.90 -5.04
C GLU A 73 22.50 -3.88 -4.92
N GLU A 74 23.65 -3.42 -4.41
CA GLU A 74 24.83 -4.28 -4.18
C GLU A 74 24.47 -5.47 -3.27
N ALA A 75 23.82 -5.21 -2.14
CA ALA A 75 23.36 -6.26 -1.22
C ALA A 75 22.32 -7.20 -1.87
N ARG A 76 21.51 -6.71 -2.81
CA ARG A 76 20.53 -7.51 -3.55
C ARG A 76 21.21 -8.41 -4.58
N GLU A 77 22.20 -7.91 -5.30
CA GLU A 77 23.00 -8.69 -6.26
C GLU A 77 23.71 -9.84 -5.55
N GLU A 78 24.31 -9.58 -4.39
CA GLU A 78 24.94 -10.61 -3.57
C GLU A 78 23.94 -11.71 -3.18
N ARG A 79 22.73 -11.35 -2.75
CA ARG A 79 21.68 -12.33 -2.40
C ARG A 79 21.21 -13.14 -3.61
N LEU A 80 20.98 -12.48 -4.74
CA LEU A 80 20.60 -13.13 -5.99
C LEU A 80 21.66 -14.09 -6.53
N ALA A 81 22.93 -13.89 -6.21
CA ALA A 81 24.00 -14.81 -6.58
C ALA A 81 23.95 -16.13 -5.79
N HIS A 82 23.30 -16.14 -4.62
CA HIS A 82 23.18 -17.30 -3.74
C HIS A 82 21.82 -18.00 -3.84
N ILE A 83 20.91 -17.49 -4.66
CA ILE A 83 19.59 -18.10 -4.85
C ILE A 83 19.73 -19.46 -5.55
N GLY A 84 18.95 -20.45 -5.11
CA GLY A 84 18.97 -21.79 -5.69
C GLY A 84 18.50 -21.84 -7.16
N PRO A 85 18.66 -22.98 -7.84
CA PRO A 85 18.27 -23.13 -9.25
C PRO A 85 16.75 -23.04 -9.49
N GLU A 86 15.95 -23.34 -8.47
CA GLU A 86 14.48 -23.31 -8.51
C GLU A 86 13.97 -22.43 -7.35
N PRO A 87 14.07 -21.09 -7.47
CA PRO A 87 13.69 -20.18 -6.41
C PRO A 87 12.17 -20.13 -6.22
N GLY A 88 11.73 -20.28 -4.97
CA GLY A 88 10.34 -20.14 -4.58
C GLY A 88 9.98 -18.71 -4.17
N LEU A 89 8.70 -18.50 -3.87
CA LEU A 89 8.16 -17.20 -3.43
C LEU A 89 8.97 -16.58 -2.28
N ARG A 90 9.35 -17.38 -1.27
CA ARG A 90 10.13 -16.91 -0.13
C ARG A 90 11.51 -16.39 -0.54
N ASP A 91 12.21 -17.09 -1.42
CA ASP A 91 13.54 -16.68 -1.87
C ASP A 91 13.51 -15.32 -2.58
N TRP A 92 12.49 -15.11 -3.41
CA TRP A 92 12.27 -13.83 -4.09
C TRP A 92 11.89 -12.70 -3.12
N VAL A 93 11.00 -12.98 -2.16
CA VAL A 93 10.64 -12.00 -1.11
C VAL A 93 11.85 -11.66 -0.23
N GLU A 94 12.72 -12.61 0.09
CA GLU A 94 13.97 -12.33 0.82
C GLU A 94 14.90 -11.42 0.01
N CYS A 95 15.04 -11.67 -1.30
CA CYS A 95 15.80 -10.79 -2.20
C CYS A 95 15.15 -9.40 -2.37
N PHE A 96 13.85 -9.26 -2.09
CA PHE A 96 13.16 -7.98 -2.11
C PHE A 96 13.35 -7.18 -0.81
N VAL A 97 13.19 -7.83 0.34
CA VAL A 97 13.10 -7.19 1.65
C VAL A 97 14.46 -7.01 2.32
N MET A 98 15.25 -8.09 2.38
CA MET A 98 16.42 -8.15 3.24
C MET A 98 17.53 -7.14 2.88
N PRO A 99 17.82 -6.83 1.60
CA PRO A 99 18.81 -5.81 1.26
C PRO A 99 18.55 -4.46 1.94
N THR A 100 17.29 -4.02 1.97
CA THR A 100 16.90 -2.76 2.63
C THR A 100 17.06 -2.85 4.14
N MET A 101 16.69 -3.98 4.75
CA MET A 101 16.76 -4.18 6.19
C MET A 101 18.20 -4.23 6.68
N ASP A 102 19.07 -4.94 5.98
CA ASP A 102 20.50 -5.01 6.32
C ASP A 102 21.17 -3.64 6.11
N HIS A 103 20.82 -2.92 5.04
CA HIS A 103 21.32 -1.56 4.81
C HIS A 103 20.95 -0.63 5.97
N LEU A 104 19.70 -0.64 6.41
CA LEU A 104 19.26 0.14 7.58
C LEU A 104 20.05 -0.22 8.85
N GLY A 105 20.36 -1.51 9.05
CA GLY A 105 21.23 -1.95 10.14
C GLY A 105 22.67 -1.45 10.03
N SER A 106 23.17 -1.25 8.81
CA SER A 106 24.54 -0.78 8.56
C SER A 106 24.74 0.73 8.75
N LEU A 107 23.67 1.52 8.64
CA LEU A 107 23.71 2.98 8.80
C LEU A 107 23.99 3.42 10.25
N GLY A 108 23.75 2.54 11.22
CA GLY A 108 23.90 2.81 12.65
C GLY A 108 22.74 3.61 13.25
N ASP A 109 22.87 3.93 14.55
CA ASP A 109 21.84 4.64 15.32
C ASP A 109 22.30 6.04 15.74
N PRO A 110 21.52 7.11 15.46
CA PRO A 110 20.26 7.10 14.75
C PRO A 110 20.42 7.05 13.22
N THR A 111 19.39 6.56 12.53
CA THR A 111 19.20 6.68 11.08
C THR A 111 17.87 7.38 10.77
N TRP A 112 17.74 7.91 9.55
CA TRP A 112 16.59 8.67 9.07
C TRP A 112 16.00 8.16 7.75
N PHE A 113 16.70 7.25 7.07
CA PHE A 113 16.36 6.87 5.71
C PHE A 113 14.98 6.20 5.61
N ALA A 114 14.60 5.35 6.57
CA ALA A 114 13.32 4.65 6.49
C ALA A 114 12.15 5.61 6.67
N ARG A 115 12.23 6.54 7.64
CA ARG A 115 11.21 7.59 7.81
C ARG A 115 11.20 8.56 6.64
N PHE A 116 12.35 8.92 6.09
CA PHE A 116 12.43 9.71 4.86
C PHE A 116 11.67 9.03 3.72
N ALA A 117 11.93 7.73 3.47
CA ALA A 117 11.26 6.97 2.42
C ALA A 117 9.74 6.92 2.62
N ALA A 118 9.27 6.77 3.87
CA ALA A 118 7.84 6.85 4.19
C ALA A 118 7.23 8.22 3.89
N GLN A 119 7.94 9.31 4.20
CA GLN A 119 7.47 10.68 3.91
C GLN A 119 7.34 10.90 2.40
N VAL A 120 8.32 10.43 1.61
CA VAL A 120 8.27 10.49 0.14
C VAL A 120 7.09 9.69 -0.40
N LEU A 121 6.91 8.44 0.04
CA LEU A 121 5.80 7.56 -0.40
C LEU A 121 4.42 8.22 -0.25
N THR A 122 4.24 9.04 0.80
CA THR A 122 2.97 9.69 1.11
C THR A 122 2.80 11.09 0.51
N ASP A 123 3.86 11.70 -0.04
CA ASP A 123 3.83 13.05 -0.60
C ASP A 123 3.49 13.00 -2.10
N PRO A 124 2.32 13.50 -2.55
CA PRO A 124 1.90 13.42 -3.95
C PRO A 124 2.89 14.06 -4.96
N ALA A 125 3.72 15.01 -4.52
CA ALA A 125 4.66 15.71 -5.41
C ALA A 125 5.92 14.88 -5.72
N VAL A 126 6.22 13.86 -4.91
CA VAL A 126 7.46 13.08 -5.02
C VAL A 126 7.28 11.57 -4.82
N ARG A 127 6.05 11.09 -4.59
CA ARG A 127 5.78 9.67 -4.30
C ARG A 127 6.30 8.70 -5.36
N ASP A 128 6.35 9.14 -6.62
CA ASP A 128 6.78 8.29 -7.74
C ASP A 128 8.31 8.19 -7.80
N GLU A 129 9.06 9.07 -7.15
CA GLU A 129 10.54 9.10 -7.21
C GLU A 129 11.19 7.82 -6.66
N ILE A 130 10.61 7.21 -5.61
CA ILE A 130 11.11 5.93 -5.09
C ILE A 130 10.87 4.83 -6.11
N ALA A 131 9.67 4.76 -6.68
CA ALA A 131 9.32 3.73 -7.66
C ALA A 131 10.15 3.87 -8.94
N ASP A 132 10.32 5.10 -9.45
CA ASP A 132 11.09 5.40 -10.65
C ASP A 132 12.58 5.06 -10.51
N GLU A 133 13.19 5.35 -9.35
CA GLU A 133 14.57 4.98 -9.09
C GLU A 133 14.70 3.46 -8.86
N ALA A 134 13.74 2.85 -8.16
CA ALA A 134 13.70 1.40 -7.94
C ALA A 134 13.55 0.62 -9.28
N MET A 135 12.73 1.09 -10.22
CA MET A 135 12.55 0.45 -11.53
C MET A 135 13.80 0.53 -12.43
N GLN A 136 14.75 1.41 -12.13
CA GLN A 136 16.03 1.47 -12.84
C GLN A 136 17.00 0.36 -12.43
N SER A 137 16.79 -0.27 -11.27
CA SER A 137 17.62 -1.36 -10.74
C SER A 137 17.40 -2.66 -11.54
N PRO A 138 18.46 -3.21 -12.19
CA PRO A 138 18.37 -4.50 -12.86
C PRO A 138 18.07 -5.66 -11.89
N ALA A 139 18.64 -5.63 -10.68
CA ALA A 139 18.47 -6.72 -9.73
C ALA A 139 17.04 -6.75 -9.16
N LEU A 140 16.43 -5.60 -8.88
CA LEU A 140 15.03 -5.54 -8.46
C LEU A 140 14.07 -5.95 -9.57
N ARG A 141 14.36 -5.60 -10.84
CA ARG A 141 13.56 -6.11 -11.97
C ARG A 141 13.59 -7.63 -12.03
N ARG A 142 14.77 -8.24 -11.91
CA ARG A 142 14.89 -9.71 -11.83
C ARG A 142 14.09 -10.32 -10.68
N VAL A 143 14.09 -9.69 -9.50
CA VAL A 143 13.26 -10.13 -8.37
C VAL A 143 11.77 -10.01 -8.70
N SER A 144 11.36 -8.92 -9.33
CA SER A 144 9.96 -8.67 -9.71
C SER A 144 9.48 -9.71 -10.73
N ASP A 145 10.29 -9.99 -11.75
CA ASP A 145 9.99 -11.04 -12.75
C ASP A 145 9.83 -12.42 -12.09
N GLY A 146 10.67 -12.73 -11.11
CA GLY A 146 10.58 -13.97 -10.33
C GLY A 146 9.30 -14.06 -9.49
N LEU A 147 8.92 -12.96 -8.83
CA LEU A 147 7.65 -12.87 -8.11
C LEU A 147 6.46 -13.02 -9.05
N ASP A 148 6.47 -12.39 -10.22
CA ASP A 148 5.39 -12.48 -11.21
C ASP A 148 5.19 -13.91 -11.71
N VAL A 149 6.26 -14.69 -11.87
CA VAL A 149 6.17 -16.13 -12.17
C VAL A 149 5.52 -16.89 -11.02
N CYS A 150 5.95 -16.68 -9.77
CA CYS A 150 5.37 -17.33 -8.59
C CYS A 150 3.90 -16.97 -8.36
N LEU A 151 3.45 -15.81 -8.83
CA LEU A 151 2.10 -15.26 -8.64
C LEU A 151 1.26 -15.33 -9.93
N SER A 152 1.68 -16.14 -10.90
CA SER A 152 1.01 -16.24 -12.21
C SER A 152 -0.39 -16.84 -12.14
N ASP A 153 -0.67 -17.65 -11.12
CA ASP A 153 -1.99 -18.24 -10.87
C ASP A 153 -3.00 -17.26 -10.25
N LEU A 154 -2.55 -16.09 -9.74
CA LEU A 154 -3.46 -15.10 -9.17
C LEU A 154 -4.13 -14.26 -10.26
N PRO A 155 -5.42 -13.92 -10.11
CA PRO A 155 -6.06 -12.91 -10.95
C PRO A 155 -5.26 -11.59 -10.92
N PRO A 156 -5.11 -10.89 -12.06
CA PRO A 156 -4.31 -9.67 -12.15
C PRO A 156 -4.70 -8.60 -11.11
N GLU A 157 -5.99 -8.40 -10.87
CA GLU A 157 -6.51 -7.43 -9.91
C GLU A 157 -6.09 -7.75 -8.47
N ILE A 158 -6.08 -9.04 -8.09
CA ILE A 158 -5.63 -9.48 -6.77
C ILE A 158 -4.11 -9.35 -6.64
N ARG A 159 -3.36 -9.66 -7.70
CA ARG A 159 -1.92 -9.45 -7.74
C ARG A 159 -1.58 -7.96 -7.59
N ASP A 160 -2.28 -7.08 -8.29
CA ASP A 160 -2.07 -5.63 -8.20
C ASP A 160 -2.40 -5.08 -6.81
N GLU A 161 -3.50 -5.54 -6.22
CA GLU A 161 -3.88 -5.22 -4.84
C GLU A 161 -2.81 -5.65 -3.84
N ARG A 162 -2.37 -6.92 -3.90
CA ARG A 162 -1.33 -7.45 -3.02
C ARG A 162 0.00 -6.74 -3.22
N ASN A 163 0.40 -6.47 -4.46
CA ASN A 163 1.59 -5.70 -4.78
C ASN A 163 1.53 -4.29 -4.17
N ALA A 164 0.36 -3.64 -4.21
CA ALA A 164 0.16 -2.34 -3.56
C ALA A 164 0.33 -2.43 -2.03
N MET A 165 -0.25 -3.45 -1.40
CA MET A 165 -0.07 -3.71 0.03
C MET A 165 1.39 -4.00 0.40
N VAL A 166 2.09 -4.82 -0.39
CA VAL A 166 3.50 -5.16 -0.16
C VAL A 166 4.40 -3.93 -0.26
N ARG A 167 4.17 -3.05 -1.25
CA ARG A 167 4.90 -1.78 -1.35
C ARG A 167 4.73 -0.91 -0.10
N GLN A 168 3.52 -0.85 0.46
CA GLN A 168 3.26 -0.12 1.71
C GLN A 168 4.01 -0.77 2.89
N LEU A 169 3.91 -2.09 3.04
CA LEU A 169 4.58 -2.81 4.13
C LEU A 169 6.10 -2.66 4.07
N ALA A 170 6.70 -2.77 2.88
CA ALA A 170 8.14 -2.68 2.67
C ALA A 170 8.73 -1.31 3.04
N VAL A 171 7.94 -0.25 3.01
CA VAL A 171 8.38 1.12 3.35
C VAL A 171 7.97 1.52 4.77
N LEU A 172 6.72 1.26 5.15
CA LEU A 172 6.16 1.75 6.42
C LEU A 172 6.64 0.94 7.63
N VAL A 173 6.80 -0.38 7.51
CA VAL A 173 7.27 -1.21 8.64
C VAL A 173 8.68 -0.80 9.09
N PRO A 174 9.67 -0.65 8.18
CA PRO A 174 10.98 -0.12 8.58
C PRO A 174 10.91 1.28 9.17
N ALA A 175 10.06 2.17 8.64
CA ALA A 175 9.92 3.54 9.14
C ALA A 175 9.38 3.60 10.59
N VAL A 176 8.38 2.78 10.91
CA VAL A 176 7.83 2.66 12.27
C VAL A 176 8.87 2.10 13.24
N ARG A 177 9.67 1.12 12.78
CA ARG A 177 10.78 0.58 13.57
C ARG A 177 11.84 1.65 13.83
N GLU A 178 12.29 2.36 12.80
CA GLU A 178 13.28 3.43 12.91
C GLU A 178 12.82 4.52 13.89
N ALA A 179 11.54 4.93 13.81
CA ALA A 179 10.95 5.88 14.74
C ALA A 179 10.97 5.38 16.19
N SER A 180 10.74 4.08 16.40
CA SER A 180 10.76 3.46 17.73
C SER A 180 12.17 3.42 18.30
N LEU A 181 13.16 3.02 17.50
CA LEU A 181 14.58 3.01 17.88
C LEU A 181 15.09 4.42 18.20
N ALA A 182 14.77 5.41 17.37
CA ALA A 182 15.12 6.81 17.61
C ALA A 182 14.51 7.36 18.92
N ALA A 183 13.35 6.85 19.33
CA ALA A 183 12.69 7.20 20.59
C ALA A 183 13.17 6.35 21.79
N GLY A 184 14.15 5.47 21.62
CA GLY A 184 14.64 4.55 22.65
C GLY A 184 13.59 3.54 23.13
N LYS A 185 12.59 3.23 22.30
CA LYS A 185 11.53 2.26 22.62
C LYS A 185 11.98 0.84 22.29
N THR A 186 11.47 -0.12 23.06
CA THR A 186 11.62 -1.54 22.72
C THR A 186 10.86 -1.86 21.44
N THR A 187 11.42 -2.79 20.66
CA THR A 187 10.79 -3.31 19.43
C THR A 187 10.62 -4.82 19.56
N ALA A 188 9.77 -5.41 18.73
CA ALA A 188 9.45 -6.84 18.84
C ALA A 188 10.65 -7.78 18.56
N ARG A 189 11.66 -7.30 17.83
CA ARG A 189 12.88 -8.05 17.48
C ARG A 189 14.10 -7.16 17.68
N ASP A 190 15.21 -7.74 18.10
CA ASP A 190 16.37 -6.97 18.57
C ASP A 190 17.12 -6.31 17.40
N THR A 191 17.25 -7.01 16.28
CA THR A 191 18.01 -6.54 15.12
C THR A 191 17.15 -6.17 13.92
N TRP A 192 17.70 -5.33 13.05
CA TRP A 192 17.10 -5.04 11.73
C TRP A 192 16.96 -6.30 10.87
N HIS A 193 17.94 -7.20 10.93
CA HIS A 193 17.91 -8.47 10.22
C HIS A 193 16.74 -9.34 10.66
N GLU A 194 16.58 -9.56 11.97
CA GLU A 194 15.45 -10.33 12.50
C GLU A 194 14.11 -9.68 12.18
N ALA A 195 14.01 -8.35 12.26
CA ALA A 195 12.81 -7.64 11.84
C ALA A 195 12.51 -7.85 10.34
N GLY A 196 13.55 -7.92 9.51
CA GLY A 196 13.45 -8.26 8.09
C GLY A 196 12.87 -9.64 7.85
N LEU A 197 13.31 -10.66 8.60
CA LEU A 197 12.74 -12.01 8.54
C LEU A 197 11.24 -12.02 8.86
N GLY A 198 10.82 -11.26 9.88
CA GLY A 198 9.39 -11.12 10.21
C GLY A 198 8.58 -10.43 9.11
N LEU A 199 9.16 -9.44 8.43
CA LEU A 199 8.53 -8.78 7.29
C LEU A 199 8.45 -9.70 6.06
N VAL A 200 9.47 -10.52 5.82
CA VAL A 200 9.44 -11.59 4.81
C VAL A 200 8.30 -12.57 5.10
N ASP A 201 8.16 -13.04 6.34
CA ASP A 201 7.08 -13.95 6.73
C ASP A 201 5.69 -13.35 6.44
N ALA A 202 5.51 -12.08 6.80
CA ALA A 202 4.25 -11.36 6.55
C ALA A 202 3.95 -11.20 5.06
N ILE A 203 4.95 -10.84 4.24
CA ILE A 203 4.77 -10.65 2.79
C ILE A 203 4.52 -12.00 2.09
N VAL A 204 5.23 -13.07 2.47
CA VAL A 204 4.97 -14.42 1.95
C VAL A 204 3.55 -14.87 2.31
N GLY A 205 3.10 -14.63 3.55
CA GLY A 205 1.74 -14.92 3.97
C GLY A 205 0.69 -14.12 3.19
N LEU A 206 0.94 -12.83 2.95
CA LEU A 206 0.07 -11.96 2.16
C LEU A 206 -0.05 -12.44 0.70
N TYR A 207 1.06 -12.77 0.06
CA TYR A 207 1.07 -13.32 -1.30
C TYR A 207 0.45 -14.71 -1.39
N GLY A 208 0.64 -15.55 -0.37
CA GLY A 208 0.09 -16.91 -0.30
C GLY A 208 -1.32 -17.00 0.24
N ALA A 209 -1.95 -15.89 0.63
CA ALA A 209 -3.30 -15.91 1.17
C ALA A 209 -4.31 -16.44 0.13
N GLU A 210 -5.33 -17.16 0.59
CA GLU A 210 -6.42 -17.60 -0.28
C GLU A 210 -7.19 -16.40 -0.86
N VAL A 211 -7.67 -16.54 -2.09
CA VAL A 211 -8.54 -15.53 -2.72
C VAL A 211 -9.97 -15.82 -2.29
N THR A 212 -10.58 -14.86 -1.60
CA THR A 212 -12.02 -14.95 -1.30
C THR A 212 -12.79 -14.59 -2.56
N GLU A 213 -13.63 -15.51 -3.04
CA GLU A 213 -14.56 -15.20 -4.13
C GLU A 213 -15.54 -14.13 -3.67
N LEU A 214 -15.70 -13.08 -4.48
CA LEU A 214 -16.78 -12.13 -4.31
C LEU A 214 -18.10 -12.89 -4.48
N ARG A 215 -18.76 -13.22 -3.37
CA ARG A 215 -20.18 -13.61 -3.42
C ARG A 215 -20.94 -12.42 -3.97
N GLU A 216 -21.58 -12.58 -5.13
CA GLU A 216 -22.56 -11.64 -5.62
C GLU A 216 -23.60 -11.43 -4.50
N LEU A 217 -23.58 -10.24 -3.90
CA LEU A 217 -24.71 -9.79 -3.10
C LEU A 217 -25.86 -9.63 -4.10
N PRO A 218 -27.05 -10.19 -3.83
CA PRO A 218 -28.15 -10.07 -4.77
C PRO A 218 -28.44 -8.60 -5.03
N ALA A 219 -28.54 -8.23 -6.32
CA ALA A 219 -28.77 -6.86 -6.76
C ALA A 219 -30.04 -6.23 -6.14
N MET A 220 -30.99 -7.07 -5.72
CA MET A 220 -32.19 -6.71 -5.00
C MET A 220 -32.40 -7.66 -3.81
N LYS A 221 -32.69 -7.09 -2.64
CA LYS A 221 -33.15 -7.81 -1.45
C LYS A 221 -34.49 -7.25 -1.00
N VAL A 222 -35.47 -8.14 -0.87
CA VAL A 222 -36.83 -7.86 -0.44
C VAL A 222 -37.00 -8.28 1.01
N THR A 223 -37.69 -7.47 1.81
CA THR A 223 -38.14 -7.86 3.14
C THR A 223 -39.60 -7.50 3.34
N VAL A 224 -40.25 -8.23 4.23
CA VAL A 224 -41.66 -8.08 4.57
C VAL A 224 -41.80 -7.87 6.08
N ASP A 225 -42.59 -6.88 6.47
CA ASP A 225 -43.05 -6.64 7.82
C ASP A 225 -44.46 -7.23 7.99
N GLU A 226 -44.54 -8.46 8.49
CA GLU A 226 -45.80 -9.18 8.69
C GLU A 226 -46.76 -8.43 9.63
N ASP A 227 -46.22 -7.71 10.63
CA ASP A 227 -47.03 -6.97 11.61
C ASP A 227 -47.74 -5.76 10.98
N LYS A 228 -47.20 -5.22 9.87
CA LYS A 228 -47.86 -4.15 9.11
C LYS A 228 -48.88 -4.67 8.11
N CYS A 229 -48.73 -5.90 7.63
CA CYS A 229 -49.52 -6.39 6.51
C CYS A 229 -51.03 -6.40 6.84
N CYS A 230 -51.82 -5.76 5.98
CA CYS A 230 -53.28 -5.70 6.13
C CYS A 230 -54.02 -6.76 5.28
N GLY A 231 -53.30 -7.72 4.69
CA GLY A 231 -53.86 -8.83 3.91
C GLY A 231 -54.51 -8.48 2.57
N ALA A 232 -54.13 -7.34 1.95
CA ALA A 232 -54.77 -6.85 0.71
C ALA A 232 -54.47 -7.68 -0.56
N GLY A 233 -53.43 -8.53 -0.57
CA GLY A 233 -53.11 -9.42 -1.68
C GLY A 233 -52.52 -8.77 -2.93
N SER A 234 -52.32 -7.44 -2.95
CA SER A 234 -51.79 -6.72 -4.11
C SER A 234 -50.40 -7.22 -4.55
N CYS A 235 -49.55 -7.62 -3.61
CA CYS A 235 -48.22 -8.18 -3.91
C CYS A 235 -48.28 -9.52 -4.65
N VAL A 236 -49.23 -10.39 -4.29
CA VAL A 236 -49.42 -11.71 -4.94
C VAL A 236 -49.98 -11.53 -6.35
N LEU A 237 -50.88 -10.55 -6.55
CA LEU A 237 -51.42 -10.27 -7.88
C LEU A 237 -50.37 -9.71 -8.84
N VAL A 238 -49.42 -8.91 -8.34
CA VAL A 238 -48.39 -8.25 -9.14
C VAL A 238 -47.17 -9.16 -9.36
N ALA A 239 -46.74 -9.89 -8.33
CA ALA A 239 -45.54 -10.72 -8.37
C ALA A 239 -45.78 -12.08 -7.65
N PRO A 240 -46.60 -12.98 -8.23
CA PRO A 240 -46.97 -14.26 -7.62
C PRO A 240 -45.78 -15.23 -7.46
N ASP A 241 -44.73 -15.06 -8.25
CA ASP A 241 -43.51 -15.88 -8.14
C ASP A 241 -42.62 -15.45 -6.96
N VAL A 242 -42.90 -14.31 -6.34
CA VAL A 242 -42.09 -13.72 -5.24
C VAL A 242 -42.89 -13.62 -3.93
N PHE A 243 -44.20 -13.43 -4.01
CA PHE A 243 -45.09 -13.30 -2.85
C PHE A 243 -46.25 -14.28 -2.92
N ASP A 244 -46.63 -14.79 -1.75
CA ASP A 244 -47.84 -15.56 -1.54
C ASP A 244 -48.62 -14.99 -0.34
N GLN A 245 -49.78 -15.57 0.00
CA GLN A 245 -50.54 -15.24 1.20
C GLN A 245 -50.85 -16.50 2.01
N ARG A 246 -50.71 -16.41 3.34
CA ARG A 246 -51.16 -17.46 4.24
C ARG A 246 -52.67 -17.61 4.16
N ASP A 247 -53.14 -18.84 3.95
CA ASP A 247 -54.58 -19.16 3.90
C ASP A 247 -55.33 -18.84 5.21
N GLU A 248 -54.63 -18.87 6.36
CA GLU A 248 -55.24 -18.73 7.68
C GLU A 248 -55.62 -17.28 8.03
N ASP A 249 -54.75 -16.32 7.70
CA ASP A 249 -54.87 -14.93 8.15
C ASP A 249 -54.68 -13.90 7.01
N GLY A 250 -54.38 -14.35 5.79
CA GLY A 250 -54.16 -13.50 4.61
C GLY A 250 -52.86 -12.69 4.65
N ILE A 251 -52.00 -12.91 5.65
CA ILE A 251 -50.72 -12.21 5.76
C ILE A 251 -49.77 -12.71 4.67
N VAL A 252 -49.04 -11.77 4.08
CA VAL A 252 -48.11 -12.03 2.99
C VAL A 252 -46.97 -12.96 3.44
N ILE A 253 -46.61 -13.90 2.57
CA ILE A 253 -45.43 -14.75 2.66
C ILE A 253 -44.46 -14.28 1.58
N LEU A 254 -43.22 -14.01 1.95
CA LEU A 254 -42.14 -13.75 0.99
C LEU A 254 -41.53 -15.09 0.57
N LEU A 255 -41.74 -15.49 -0.69
CA LEU A 255 -41.23 -16.75 -1.24
C LEU A 255 -39.76 -16.65 -1.62
N GLU A 256 -39.37 -15.53 -2.24
CA GLU A 256 -38.01 -15.29 -2.72
C GLU A 256 -37.48 -13.92 -2.23
N PRO A 257 -36.67 -13.90 -1.16
CA PRO A 257 -36.07 -12.67 -0.63
C PRO A 257 -35.04 -12.00 -1.55
N ALA A 258 -34.50 -12.73 -2.53
CA ALA A 258 -33.50 -12.24 -3.49
C ALA A 258 -33.92 -12.58 -4.93
N PRO A 259 -34.98 -11.93 -5.45
CA PRO A 259 -35.57 -12.28 -6.73
C PRO A 259 -34.62 -12.04 -7.91
N ALA A 260 -34.71 -12.91 -8.93
CA ALA A 260 -33.98 -12.75 -10.19
C ALA A 260 -34.33 -11.42 -10.89
N ALA A 261 -33.43 -10.90 -11.71
CA ALA A 261 -33.57 -9.60 -12.36
C ALA A 261 -34.87 -9.43 -13.16
N GLU A 262 -35.40 -10.51 -13.72
CA GLU A 262 -36.67 -10.53 -14.46
C GLU A 262 -37.89 -10.20 -13.58
N HIS A 263 -37.81 -10.41 -12.26
CA HIS A 263 -38.88 -10.09 -11.32
C HIS A 263 -38.73 -8.71 -10.66
N HIS A 264 -37.63 -7.99 -10.87
CA HIS A 264 -37.34 -6.73 -10.17
C HIS A 264 -38.37 -5.64 -10.40
N GLU A 265 -38.86 -5.50 -11.64
CA GLU A 265 -39.91 -4.51 -11.96
C GLU A 265 -41.21 -4.82 -11.23
N ALA A 266 -41.65 -6.09 -11.29
CA ALA A 266 -42.85 -6.55 -10.60
C ALA A 266 -42.73 -6.40 -9.07
N VAL A 267 -41.56 -6.63 -8.49
CA VAL A 267 -41.32 -6.47 -7.05
C VAL A 267 -41.36 -5.00 -6.62
N ARG A 268 -40.78 -4.08 -7.42
CA ARG A 268 -40.90 -2.63 -7.16
C ARG A 268 -42.35 -2.18 -7.24
N GLU A 269 -43.09 -2.68 -8.24
CA GLU A 269 -44.51 -2.41 -8.37
C GLU A 269 -45.28 -2.93 -7.16
N ALA A 270 -45.06 -4.19 -6.76
CA ALA A 270 -45.69 -4.82 -5.59
C ALA A 270 -45.46 -4.01 -4.30
N ALA A 271 -44.25 -3.50 -4.09
CA ALA A 271 -43.93 -2.61 -2.98
C ALA A 271 -44.69 -1.28 -3.07
N SER A 272 -44.75 -0.67 -4.27
CA SER A 272 -45.43 0.62 -4.50
C SER A 272 -46.96 0.55 -4.32
N VAL A 273 -47.57 -0.61 -4.61
CA VAL A 273 -49.01 -0.82 -4.47
C VAL A 273 -49.40 -1.40 -3.11
N CYS A 274 -48.43 -1.65 -2.22
CA CYS A 274 -48.69 -2.18 -0.89
C CYS A 274 -49.37 -1.10 -0.01
N PRO A 275 -50.67 -1.24 0.34
CA PRO A 275 -51.38 -0.20 1.10
C PRO A 275 -50.88 -0.05 2.54
N ALA A 276 -50.22 -1.09 3.06
CA ALA A 276 -49.67 -1.15 4.41
C ALA A 276 -48.20 -0.72 4.51
N LEU A 277 -47.52 -0.48 3.37
CA LEU A 277 -46.07 -0.28 3.32
C LEU A 277 -45.30 -1.40 4.05
N ALA A 278 -45.78 -2.63 3.89
CA ALA A 278 -45.22 -3.82 4.53
C ALA A 278 -44.04 -4.43 3.75
N ILE A 279 -43.73 -3.94 2.55
CA ILE A 279 -42.68 -4.47 1.68
C ILE A 279 -41.57 -3.44 1.54
N ASP A 280 -40.35 -3.80 1.90
CA ASP A 280 -39.15 -2.99 1.71
C ASP A 280 -38.23 -3.64 0.66
N VAL A 281 -37.77 -2.83 -0.29
CA VAL A 281 -36.89 -3.24 -1.38
C VAL A 281 -35.58 -2.48 -1.24
N SER A 282 -34.50 -3.23 -1.00
CA SER A 282 -33.14 -2.71 -0.92
C SER A 282 -32.35 -3.16 -2.13
N GLU A 283 -31.74 -2.21 -2.85
CA GLU A 283 -30.96 -2.48 -4.05
C GLU A 283 -29.48 -2.20 -3.78
N GLY A 284 -28.60 -3.07 -4.26
CA GLY A 284 -27.16 -2.81 -4.26
C GLY A 284 -26.84 -1.66 -5.23
N ALA A 285 -26.20 -0.60 -4.74
CA ALA A 285 -25.74 0.53 -5.55
C ALA A 285 -24.57 0.16 -6.47
#